data_AF-A0AB73RM24-F1
#
_entry.id   AF-A0AB73RM24-F1
#
_cell.length_a   1.000
_cell.length_b   1.000
_cell.length_c   1.000
_cell.angle_alpha   90.00
_cell.angle_beta   90.00
_cell.angle_gamma   90.00
#
_symmetry.space_group_name_H-M   'P 1'
#
loop_
_entity.id
_entity.type
_entity.pdbx_description
1 polymer ?
#
loop_
_entity_poly.entity_id
_entity_poly.type
_entity_poly.pdbx_seq_one_letter_code
_entity_poly.pdbx_strand_id
1 'polypeptide(L)' 'MIEITVMIGVVVGLSQIAKTVGMQTKYVPLLNLTLGITLGVLFLSQDIKTNIFQGIIIGLSASGLFDHTKIIKKDADVK' A
#
# COMPACT_ATOMS: atom_id res chain seq x y z
N MET A 1 2.89 -17.57 -4.40
CA MET A 1 2.92 -16.52 -3.36
C MET A 1 2.61 -15.21 -4.07
N ILE A 2 1.56 -14.48 -3.66
CA ILE A 2 1.27 -13.17 -4.27
C ILE A 2 2.32 -12.20 -3.75
N GLU A 3 3.02 -11.55 -4.67
CA GLU A 3 4.06 -10.59 -4.33
C GLU A 3 3.41 -9.29 -3.82
N ILE A 4 3.98 -8.70 -2.77
CA ILE A 4 3.45 -7.49 -2.12
C ILE A 4 3.33 -6.33 -3.12
N THR A 5 4.25 -6.26 -4.09
CA THR A 5 4.27 -5.31 -5.21
C THR A 5 3.01 -5.40 -6.09
N VAL A 6 2.50 -6.61 -6.32
CA VAL A 6 1.27 -6.84 -7.10
C VAL A 6 0.05 -6.32 -6.34
N MET A 7 -0.03 -6.57 -5.02
CA MET A 7 -1.10 -6.02 -4.18
C MET A 7 -1.08 -4.49 -4.15
N ILE A 8 0.11 -3.87 -4.06
CA ILE A 8 0.24 -2.41 -4.16
C ILE A 8 -0.32 -1.93 -5.51
N GLY A 9 0.05 -2.57 -6.61
CA GLY A 9 -0.47 -2.25 -7.95
C GLY A 9 -2.01 -2.32 -8.04
N VAL A 10 -2.62 -3.35 -7.42
CA VAL A 10 -4.08 -3.48 -7.35
C VAL A 10 -4.71 -2.32 -6.58
N VAL A 11 -4.17 -1.98 -5.39
CA VAL A 11 -4.68 -0.85 -4.59
C VAL A 11 -4.52 0.47 -5.34
N VAL A 12 -3.38 0.69 -6.00
CA VAL A 12 -3.16 1.87 -6.84
C VAL A 12 -4.20 1.96 -7.94
N GLY A 13 -4.46 0.87 -8.68
CA GLY A 13 -5.46 0.84 -9.74
C GLY A 13 -6.86 1.18 -9.24
N LEU A 14 -7.30 0.56 -8.14
CA LEU A 14 -8.60 0.86 -7.51
C LEU A 14 -8.70 2.32 -7.06
N SER A 15 -7.63 2.85 -6.48
CA SER A 15 -7.55 4.26 -6.06
C SER A 15 -7.69 5.23 -7.23
N GLN A 16 -7.17 4.83 -8.40
CA GLN A 16 -7.17 5.64 -9.62
C GLN A 16 -8.57 5.68 -10.22
N ILE A 17 -9.29 4.56 -10.23
CA ILE A 17 -10.71 4.50 -10.58
C ILE A 17 -11.53 5.40 -9.66
N ALA A 18 -11.33 5.30 -8.33
CA ALA A 18 -12.05 6.14 -7.36
C ALA A 18 -11.81 7.64 -7.61
N LYS A 19 -10.57 8.04 -7.92
CA LYS A 19 -10.23 9.42 -8.31
C LYS A 19 -10.98 9.85 -9.58
N THR A 20 -11.04 9.00 -10.60
CA THR A 20 -11.76 9.29 -11.86
C THR A 20 -13.26 9.46 -11.64
N VAL A 21 -13.86 8.76 -10.67
CA VAL A 21 -15.29 8.87 -10.33
C VAL A 21 -15.62 10.17 -9.55
N GLY A 22 -14.62 10.99 -9.20
CA GLY A 22 -14.82 12.28 -8.51
C GLY A 22 -14.50 12.26 -7.02
N MET A 23 -13.84 11.21 -6.52
CA MET A 23 -13.35 11.15 -5.14
C MET A 23 -12.32 12.25 -4.88
N GLN A 24 -12.52 13.03 -3.82
CA GLN A 24 -11.53 14.04 -3.41
C GLN A 24 -10.21 13.36 -3.02
N THR A 25 -9.09 13.90 -3.50
CA THR A 25 -7.74 13.36 -3.27
C THR A 25 -7.39 13.19 -1.80
N LYS A 26 -8.01 13.98 -0.91
CA LYS A 26 -7.85 13.87 0.55
C LYS A 26 -8.32 12.53 1.14
N TYR A 27 -9.26 11.84 0.48
CA TYR A 27 -9.81 10.56 0.96
C TYR A 27 -9.11 9.34 0.35
N VAL A 28 -8.31 9.54 -0.69
CA VAL A 28 -7.61 8.46 -1.39
C VAL A 28 -6.64 7.70 -0.47
N PRO A 29 -5.84 8.35 0.40
CA PRO A 29 -4.98 7.63 1.35
C PRO A 29 -5.77 6.74 2.31
N LEU A 30 -6.94 7.20 2.75
CA LEU A 30 -7.81 6.44 3.65
C LEU A 30 -8.41 5.21 2.94
N LEU A 31 -8.84 5.37 1.69
CA LEU A 31 -9.30 4.28 0.84
C LEU A 31 -8.18 3.26 0.60
N ASN A 32 -6.98 3.73 0.26
CA ASN A 32 -5.84 2.86 0.01
C ASN A 32 -5.42 2.08 1.25
N LEU A 33 -5.43 2.72 2.42
CA LEU A 33 -5.14 2.07 3.70
C LEU A 33 -6.16 0.97 4.00
N THR A 34 -7.45 1.26 3.81
CA THR A 34 -8.52 0.30 4.10
C THR A 34 -8.44 -0.90 3.14
N LEU A 35 -8.27 -0.64 1.84
CA LEU A 35 -8.06 -1.68 0.84
C LEU A 35 -6.80 -2.50 1.12
N GLY A 36 -5.70 -1.85 1.51
CA GLY A 36 -4.44 -2.51 1.87
C GLY A 36 -4.62 -3.48 3.04
N ILE A 37 -5.28 -3.06 4.13
CA ILE A 37 -5.56 -3.91 5.29
C ILE A 37 -6.49 -5.06 4.91
N THR A 38 -7.57 -4.79 4.17
CA THR A 38 -8.51 -5.83 3.72
C THR A 38 -7.80 -6.88 2.88
N LEU A 39 -6.98 -6.46 1.91
CA LEU A 39 -6.22 -7.38 1.08
C LEU A 39 -5.15 -8.12 1.91
N GLY A 40 -4.47 -7.43 2.82
CA GLY A 40 -3.47 -8.03 3.72
C GLY A 40 -4.07 -9.13 4.58
N VAL A 41 -5.26 -8.93 5.15
CA VAL A 41 -5.93 -9.93 5.98
C VAL A 41 -6.49 -11.09 5.16
N LEU A 42 -7.00 -10.85 3.95
CA LEU A 42 -7.64 -11.88 3.14
C LEU A 42 -6.66 -12.75 2.33
N PHE A 43 -5.55 -12.17 1.85
CA PHE A 43 -4.66 -12.82 0.88
C PHE A 43 -3.30 -13.25 1.45
N LEU A 44 -2.88 -12.70 2.60
CA LEU A 44 -1.65 -13.14 3.26
C LEU A 44 -1.98 -14.27 4.24
N SER A 45 -1.23 -15.37 4.17
CA SER A 45 -1.42 -16.52 5.06
C SER A 45 -0.52 -16.47 6.30
N GLN A 46 -0.14 -15.27 6.76
CA GLN A 46 0.66 -15.09 7.98
C GLN A 46 -0.26 -14.87 9.19
N ASP A 47 0.34 -14.69 10.38
CA ASP A 47 -0.39 -14.25 11.57
C ASP A 47 -1.20 -12.99 11.32
N ILE A 48 -2.38 -12.90 11.95
CA ILE A 48 -3.29 -11.76 11.77
C ILE A 48 -2.63 -10.41 12.03
N LYS A 49 -1.71 -10.33 13.00
CA LYS A 49 -0.96 -9.11 13.31
C LYS A 49 -0.03 -8.72 12.16
N THR A 50 0.68 -9.71 11.62
CA THR A 50 1.58 -9.54 10.47
C THR A 50 0.79 -9.13 9.23
N ASN A 51 -0.34 -9.78 8.96
CA ASN A 51 -1.22 -9.46 7.84
C ASN A 51 -1.75 -8.03 7.88
N ILE A 52 -2.18 -7.56 9.06
CA ILE A 52 -2.63 -6.17 9.25
C ILE A 52 -1.47 -5.21 8.98
N PHE A 53 -0.29 -5.48 9.56
CA PHE A 53 0.88 -4.63 9.39
C PHE A 53 1.32 -4.53 7.92
N GLN A 54 1.34 -5.66 7.24
CA GLN A 54 1.70 -5.75 5.83
C GLN A 54 0.63 -5.10 4.93
N GLY A 55 -0.64 -5.22 5.29
CA GLY A 55 -1.73 -4.51 4.64
C GLY A 55 -1.64 -2.98 4.79
N ILE A 56 -1.24 -2.48 5.98
CA ILE A 56 -0.95 -1.06 6.20
C ILE A 56 0.19 -0.62 5.26
N ILE A 57 1.28 -1.38 5.19
CA ILE A 57 2.41 -1.09 4.30
C ILE A 57 1.93 -0.99 2.85
N ILE A 58 1.12 -1.94 2.38
CA ILE A 58 0.58 -1.95 1.02
C ILE A 58 -0.27 -0.72 0.74
N GLY A 59 -1.19 -0.37 1.63
CA GLY A 59 -2.08 0.78 1.45
C GLY A 59 -1.37 2.13 1.51
N LEU A 60 -0.40 2.29 2.43
CA LEU A 60 0.42 3.50 2.51
C LEU A 60 1.38 3.61 1.32
N SER A 61 1.91 2.49 0.83
CA SER A 61 2.74 2.46 -0.39
C SER A 61 1.96 2.89 -1.62
N ALA A 62 0.72 2.39 -1.76
CA ALA A 62 -0.16 2.74 -2.87
C ALA A 62 -0.57 4.22 -2.87
N SER A 63 -0.55 4.89 -1.71
CA SER A 63 -0.83 6.33 -1.60
C SER A 63 0.42 7.21 -1.70
N GLY A 64 1.62 6.61 -1.78
CA GLY A 64 2.89 7.34 -1.79
C GLY A 64 3.27 7.98 -0.45
N LEU A 65 2.48 7.74 0.61
CA LEU A 65 2.78 8.20 1.98
C LEU A 65 3.91 7.38 2.61
N PHE A 66 4.08 6.13 2.16
CA PHE A 66 5.18 5.27 2.52
C PHE A 66 5.94 4.89 1.24
N ASP A 67 7.23 5.18 1.18
CA ASP A 67 8.05 4.92 0.00
C ASP A 67 9.23 4.02 0.38
N HIS A 68 9.10 2.73 0.08
CA HIS A 68 10.14 1.73 0.31
C HIS A 68 11.48 2.11 -0.36
N THR A 69 11.46 2.85 -1.48
CA THR A 69 12.68 3.21 -2.21
C THR A 69 13.47 4.35 -1.55
N LYS A 70 12.82 5.20 -0.75
CA LYS A 70 13.50 6.28 -0.01
C LYS A 70 14.25 5.78 1.22
N ILE A 71 13.79 4.68 1.82
CA ILE A 71 14.43 4.07 2.98
C ILE A 71 15.76 3.42 2.58
N ILE A 72 15.83 2.85 1.37
CA ILE A 72 17.02 2.11 0.89
C ILE A 72 18.13 3.03 0.37
N LYS A 73 17.79 4.25 -0.10
CA LYS A 73 18.77 5.16 -0.72
C LYS A 73 19.62 5.95 0.27
N LYS A 74 19.32 5.94 1.57
CA LYS A 74 20.01 6.81 2.53
C LYS A 74 21.42 6.33 2.92
N ASP A 75 21.78 5.08 2.64
CA ASP A 75 23.10 4.53 2.95
C ASP A 75 24.08 4.49 1.76
N ALA A 76 23.69 4.99 0.58
CA ALA A 76 24.56 4.98 -0.61
C ALA A 76 25.44 6.25 -0.76
N ASP A 77 25.38 7.19 0.18
CA ASP A 77 26.14 8.46 0.16
C ASP A 77 27.09 8.60 1.36
N VAL A 78 27.68 7.49 1.82
CA VAL A 78 28.87 7.54 2.67
C VAL A 78 30.01 6.97 1.85
N LYS A 79 30.64 7.85 1.06
CA LYS A 79 31.82 7.55 0.26
C LYS A 79 33.05 8.22 0.88
#